data_AF-E2BC00-F1
#
_entry.id   AF-E2BC00-F1
#
_cell.length_a   1.000
_cell.length_b   1.000
_cell.length_c   1.000
_cell.angle_alpha   90.00
_cell.angle_beta   90.00
_cell.angle_gamma   90.00
#
_symmetry.space_group_name_H-M   'P 1'
#
loop_
_entity.id
_entity.type
_entity.pdbx_description
1 polymer ?
#
loop_
_entity_poly.entity_id
_entity_poly.type
_entity_poly.pdbx_seq_one_letter_code
_entity_poly.pdbx_strand_id
1 'polypeptide(L)' 'IVWSWARVRILEERPLKCFRCLRYSRMAVACQSNDGLGAHCFRCGGAGHVARGCTAEVQC' A
#
# COMPACT_ATOMS: atom_id res chain seq x y z
N ILE A 1 -24.92 -23.75 22.01
CA ILE A 1 -24.33 -22.74 21.08
C ILE A 1 -24.43 -21.40 21.78
N VAL A 2 -23.31 -20.79 22.16
CA VAL A 2 -23.28 -19.52 22.88
C VAL A 2 -22.74 -18.46 21.93
N TRP A 3 -23.54 -17.44 21.69
CA TRP A 3 -23.14 -16.27 20.93
C TRP A 3 -22.70 -15.18 21.90
N SER A 4 -21.57 -14.53 21.60
CA SER A 4 -21.10 -13.35 22.33
C SER A 4 -21.06 -12.14 21.39
N TRP A 5 -21.22 -10.95 21.98
CA TRP A 5 -21.19 -9.67 21.28
C TRP A 5 -19.89 -8.94 21.57
N ALA A 6 -19.40 -8.19 20.58
CA ALA A 6 -18.23 -7.31 20.70
C ALA A 6 -18.60 -5.89 20.28
N ARG A 7 -18.00 -4.89 20.93
CA ARG A 7 -18.19 -3.48 20.58
C ARG A 7 -17.29 -3.11 19.40
N VAL A 8 -17.90 -2.58 18.35
CA VAL A 8 -17.19 -2.02 17.19
C VAL A 8 -17.10 -0.50 17.36
N ARG A 9 -15.97 0.09 16.98
CA ARG A 9 -15.81 1.54 16.82
C ARG A 9 -15.79 1.84 15.32
N ILE A 10 -16.52 2.88 14.92
CA ILE A 10 -16.49 3.37 13.54
C ILE A 10 -15.16 4.08 13.34
N LEU A 11 -14.33 3.55 12.43
CA LEU A 11 -13.10 4.21 12.01
C LEU A 11 -13.46 5.29 10.99
N GLU A 12 -12.80 6.45 11.09
CA GLU A 12 -12.93 7.50 10.09
C GLU A 12 -12.49 7.02 8.70
N GLU A 13 -12.94 7.73 7.67
CA GLU A 13 -12.66 7.39 6.28
C GLU A 13 -11.14 7.41 6.04
N ARG A 14 -10.55 6.24 5.77
CA ARG A 14 -9.12 6.18 5.46
C ARG A 14 -8.90 6.83 4.09
N PRO A 15 -8.17 7.97 4.00
CA PRO A 15 -8.02 8.69 2.75
C PRO A 15 -7.30 7.82 1.72
N LEU A 16 -7.76 7.87 0.48
CA LEU A 16 -7.20 7.09 -0.61
C LEU A 16 -5.74 7.47 -0.83
N LYS A 17 -4.83 6.52 -0.64
CA LYS A 17 -3.39 6.67 -0.89
C LYS A 17 -3.03 5.99 -2.21
N CYS A 18 -2.32 6.70 -3.06
CA CYS A 18 -1.81 6.18 -4.32
C CYS A 18 -0.73 5.14 -4.06
N PHE A 19 -0.91 3.90 -4.53
CA PHE A 19 0.14 2.87 -4.41
C PHE A 19 1.36 3.16 -5.28
N ARG A 20 1.27 4.01 -6.30
CA ARG A 20 2.38 4.32 -7.22
C ARG A 20 3.33 5.42 -6.70
N CYS A 21 2.79 6.43 -6.03
CA CYS A 21 3.53 7.62 -5.59
C CYS A 21 3.39 7.93 -4.09
N LEU A 22 2.63 7.11 -3.35
CA LEU A 22 2.35 7.24 -1.92
C LEU A 22 1.71 8.58 -1.50
N ARG A 23 1.18 9.37 -2.45
CA ARG A 23 0.42 10.59 -2.17
C ARG A 23 -1.06 10.28 -1.92
N TYR A 24 -1.68 11.06 -1.04
CA TYR A 24 -3.11 10.99 -0.78
C TYR A 24 -3.92 11.58 -1.95
N SER A 25 -5.24 11.37 -1.93
CA SER A 25 -6.29 11.87 -2.85
C SER A 25 -6.45 11.19 -4.22
N ARG A 26 -5.48 10.39 -4.68
CA ARG A 26 -5.54 9.77 -6.02
C ARG A 26 -5.22 8.28 -6.02
N MET A 27 -5.93 7.51 -6.86
CA MET A 27 -5.63 6.10 -7.10
C MET A 27 -4.43 5.92 -8.03
N ALA A 28 -3.85 4.72 -8.06
CA ALA A 28 -2.74 4.38 -8.96
C ALA A 28 -3.10 4.54 -10.44
N VAL A 29 -4.37 4.32 -10.81
CA VAL A 29 -4.88 4.44 -12.19
C VAL A 29 -4.86 5.89 -12.68
N ALA A 30 -5.23 6.85 -11.82
CA ALA A 30 -5.23 8.28 -12.13
C ALA A 30 -3.87 8.97 -11.86
N CYS A 31 -2.81 8.18 -11.67
CA CYS A 31 -1.50 8.69 -11.28
C CYS A 31 -0.68 9.10 -12.50
N GLN A 32 -0.60 10.41 -12.76
CA GLN A 32 0.22 10.99 -13.83
C GLN A 32 1.70 11.26 -13.44
N SER A 33 2.14 10.92 -12.22
CA SER A 33 3.53 11.23 -11.82
C SER A 33 4.51 10.24 -12.45
N ASN A 34 5.53 10.79 -13.11
CA ASN A 34 6.66 10.05 -13.65
C ASN A 34 7.72 9.68 -12.58
N ASP A 35 7.62 10.24 -11.37
CA ASP A 35 8.43 9.90 -10.18
C ASP A 35 8.01 8.54 -9.58
N GLY A 36 8.09 7.50 -10.41
CA GLY A 36 7.49 6.20 -10.18
C GLY A 36 8.24 5.34 -9.16
N LEU A 37 7.96 5.56 -7.87
CA LEU A 37 8.11 4.49 -6.87
C LEU A 37 7.27 3.24 -7.22
N GLY A 38 6.38 3.31 -8.22
CA GLY A 38 5.62 2.16 -8.72
C GLY A 38 6.47 1.01 -9.30
N ALA A 39 7.71 1.29 -9.72
CA ALA A 39 8.67 0.25 -10.12
C ALA A 39 9.64 -0.11 -8.98
N HIS A 40 9.44 0.46 -7.79
CA HIS A 40 10.22 0.13 -6.61
C HIS A 40 9.49 -0.95 -5.83
N CYS A 41 10.27 -1.89 -5.33
CA CYS A 41 9.78 -2.97 -4.52
C CYS A 41 9.32 -2.43 -3.16
N PHE A 42 8.03 -2.56 -2.85
CA PHE A 42 7.48 -2.19 -1.53
C PHE A 42 8.09 -2.96 -0.35
N ARG A 43 8.83 -4.03 -0.63
CA ARG A 43 9.45 -4.90 0.38
C ARG A 43 10.88 -4.50 0.74
N CYS A 44 11.68 -4.05 -0.23
CA CYS A 44 13.10 -3.76 -0.02
C CYS A 44 13.51 -2.35 -0.50
N GLY A 45 12.61 -1.58 -1.11
CA GLY A 45 12.90 -0.25 -1.64
C GLY A 45 13.70 -0.23 -2.96
N GLY A 46 14.19 -1.38 -3.45
CA GLY A 46 14.95 -1.44 -4.70
C GLY A 46 14.11 -1.18 -5.95
N ALA A 47 14.70 -0.55 -6.96
CA ALA A 47 14.05 -0.28 -8.26
C ALA A 47 14.15 -1.50 -9.22
N GLY A 48 13.26 -1.56 -10.21
CA GLY A 48 13.34 -2.51 -11.32
C GLY A 48 12.67 -3.87 -11.08
N HIS A 49 12.08 -4.09 -9.90
CA HIS A 49 11.29 -5.28 -9.62
C HIS A 49 10.13 -4.97 -8.65
N VAL A 50 9.07 -5.76 -8.74
CA VAL A 50 7.93 -5.69 -7.82
C VAL A 50 8.11 -6.68 -6.67
N ALA A 51 7.39 -6.46 -5.56
CA ALA A 51 7.49 -7.31 -4.36
C ALA A 51 7.29 -8.82 -4.62
N ARG A 52 6.52 -9.19 -5.65
CA ARG A 52 6.36 -10.61 -6.07
C ARG A 52 7.67 -11.27 -6.53
N GLY A 53 8.60 -10.51 -7.10
CA GLY A 53 9.91 -10.99 -7.57
C GLY A 53 11.06 -10.59 -6.66
N CYS A 54 10.78 -10.10 -5.45
CA CYS A 54 11.81 -9.65 -4.53
C CYS A 54 12.45 -10.82 -3.79
N THR A 55 13.71 -11.09 -4.08
CA THR A 55 14.56 -12.07 -3.38
C THR A 55 15.36 -11.46 -2.24
N ALA A 56 15.37 -10.13 -2.10
CA ALA A 56 16.04 -9.44 -1.01
C ALA A 56 15.37 -9.73 0.34
N GLU A 57 16.19 -9.72 1.40
CA GLU A 57 15.71 -9.84 2.77
C GLU A 57 14.75 -8.69 3.11
N VAL A 58 13.69 -9.02 3.85
CA VAL A 58 12.72 -8.02 4.32
C VAL A 58 13.38 -7.26 5.46
N GLN A 59 13.70 -6.00 5.24
CA GLN A 59 14.08 -5.12 6.34
C GLN A 59 12.80 -4.59 6.98
N CYS A 60 12.53 -5.08 8.20
CA CYS A 60 11.42 -4.66 9.04
C CYS A 60 11.65 -3.28 9.64
#